data_AF-A0A836Q6B5-F1
#
_entry.id   AF-A0A836Q6B5-F1
#
_cell.length_a   1.000
_cell.length_b   1.000
_cell.length_c   1.000
_cell.angle_alpha   90.00
_cell.angle_beta   90.00
_cell.angle_gamma   90.00
#
_symmetry.space_group_name_H-M   'P 1'
#
loop_
_entity.id
_entity.type
_entity.pdbx_description
1 polymer ?
#
loop_
_entity_poly.entity_id
_entity_poly.type
_entity_poly.pdbx_seq_one_letter_code
_entity_poly.pdbx_strand_id
1 'polypeptide(L)'
;MQRIQKTLLEREQAAYKVQIETTGQKDLYQEIVETENAIIGQVEAKHKEMPVSQPHLIDQSWQLSAELKEDLAAQTDIAVKKELERDIDALREVAQLSSWRPEYYGADASLDRLAEALMKMERELYRIKRPVPLTTRDVYIKLAQPIDLSTVLPDYLQDARSVRHELTNRLHEQIQDLVNQLIEKANSKTKIK
;
A
#
# COMPACT_ATOMS: atom_id res chain seq x y z
N MET A 1 -9.37 -23.59 -1.23
CA MET A 1 -8.61 -22.36 -0.98
C MET A 1 -7.11 -22.65 -0.85
N GLN A 2 -6.66 -23.36 0.19
CA GLN A 2 -5.23 -23.68 0.42
C GLN A 2 -4.50 -24.32 -0.78
N ARG A 3 -5.16 -25.21 -1.52
CA ARG A 3 -4.58 -25.84 -2.71
C ARG A 3 -4.32 -24.86 -3.85
N ILE A 4 -5.18 -23.85 -4.03
CA ILE A 4 -5.01 -22.78 -5.04
C ILE A 4 -3.85 -21.87 -4.62
N GLN A 5 -3.80 -21.48 -3.34
CA GLN A 5 -2.70 -20.69 -2.77
C GLN A 5 -1.35 -21.39 -2.97
N LYS A 6 -1.29 -22.71 -2.71
CA LYS A 6 -0.08 -23.49 -2.92
C LYS A 6 0.37 -23.51 -4.39
N THR A 7 -0.55 -23.77 -5.33
CA THR A 7 -0.20 -23.77 -6.76
C THR A 7 0.24 -22.39 -7.28
N LEU A 8 -0.32 -21.32 -6.73
CA LEU A 8 0.11 -19.96 -7.08
C LEU A 8 1.48 -19.65 -6.46
N LEU A 9 1.70 -20.00 -5.20
CA LEU A 9 2.99 -19.84 -4.51
C LEU A 9 4.12 -20.60 -5.22
N GLU A 10 3.91 -21.87 -5.57
CA GLU A 10 4.89 -22.68 -6.31
C GLU A 10 5.26 -22.04 -7.66
N ARG A 11 4.28 -21.41 -8.33
CA ARG A 11 4.50 -20.70 -9.58
C ARG A 11 5.31 -19.41 -9.41
N GLU A 12 5.03 -18.64 -8.36
CA GLU A 12 5.77 -17.41 -8.05
C GLU A 12 7.20 -17.73 -7.59
N GLN A 13 7.39 -18.76 -6.76
CA GLN A 13 8.72 -19.25 -6.37
C GLN A 13 9.54 -19.70 -7.58
N ALA A 14 8.91 -20.38 -8.54
CA ALA A 14 9.56 -20.77 -9.79
C ALA A 14 9.93 -19.56 -10.68
N ALA A 15 9.07 -18.53 -10.72
CA ALA A 15 9.29 -17.33 -11.53
C ALA A 15 10.45 -16.48 -10.98
N TYR A 16 10.52 -16.30 -9.66
CA TYR A 16 11.53 -15.46 -8.99
C TYR A 16 12.71 -16.24 -8.41
N LYS A 17 12.81 -17.55 -8.70
CA LYS A 17 13.87 -18.45 -8.21
C LYS A 17 14.06 -18.40 -6.69
N VAL A 18 12.98 -18.17 -5.95
CA VAL A 18 13.01 -18.15 -4.49
C VAL A 18 12.96 -19.61 -4.02
N GLN A 19 14.07 -20.11 -3.48
CA GLN A 19 14.12 -21.43 -2.85
C GLN A 19 13.84 -21.27 -1.36
N ILE A 20 12.64 -21.66 -0.93
CA ILE A 20 12.30 -21.74 0.49
C ILE A 20 12.51 -23.19 0.93
N GLU A 21 13.37 -23.39 1.94
CA GLU A 21 13.59 -24.71 2.52
C GLU A 21 12.32 -25.18 3.24
N THR A 22 11.54 -26.01 2.57
CA THR A 22 10.26 -26.53 3.06
C THR A 22 10.50 -27.52 4.20
N THR A 23 10.61 -27.02 5.42
CA THR A 23 10.60 -27.84 6.63
C THR A 23 9.14 -28.16 7.00
N GLY A 24 8.59 -29.17 6.33
CA GLY A 24 7.41 -29.96 6.75
C GLY A 24 6.20 -29.21 7.31
N GLN A 25 5.10 -29.18 6.55
CA GLN A 25 3.71 -28.98 7.01
C GLN A 25 3.49 -27.88 8.08
N LYS A 26 4.31 -26.81 8.07
CA LYS A 26 4.11 -25.63 8.90
C LYS A 26 3.66 -24.48 8.01
N ASP A 27 2.39 -24.14 8.24
CA ASP A 27 1.68 -22.92 7.87
C ASP A 27 2.04 -22.31 6.50
N LEU A 28 1.22 -22.60 5.48
CA LEU A 28 1.21 -21.90 4.18
C LEU A 28 1.29 -20.37 4.35
N TYR A 29 0.78 -19.86 5.48
CA TYR A 29 0.92 -18.47 5.88
C TYR A 29 2.38 -18.00 5.96
N GLN A 30 3.25 -18.76 6.63
CA GLN A 30 4.66 -18.42 6.81
C GLN A 30 5.39 -18.46 5.46
N GLU A 31 5.12 -19.48 4.64
CA GLU A 31 5.71 -19.60 3.31
C GLU A 31 5.38 -18.40 2.39
N ILE A 32 4.15 -17.89 2.43
CA ILE A 32 3.78 -16.71 1.64
C ILE A 32 4.52 -15.47 2.16
N VAL A 33 4.60 -15.25 3.48
CA VAL A 33 5.32 -14.09 4.06
C VAL A 33 6.81 -14.15 3.75
N GLU A 34 7.42 -15.34 3.80
CA GLU A 34 8.83 -15.53 3.45
C GLU A 34 9.07 -15.27 1.95
N THR A 35 8.15 -15.69 1.09
CA THR A 35 8.21 -15.39 -0.36
C THR A 35 8.09 -13.88 -0.61
N GLU A 36 7.15 -13.19 0.05
CA GLU A 36 6.97 -11.74 -0.03
C GLU A 36 8.26 -11.01 0.39
N ASN A 37 8.85 -11.37 1.54
CA ASN A 37 10.10 -10.81 2.04
C ASN A 37 11.28 -11.06 1.11
N ALA A 38 11.38 -12.26 0.52
CA ALA A 38 12.44 -12.59 -0.41
C ALA A 38 12.38 -11.76 -1.70
N ILE A 39 11.17 -11.54 -2.24
CA ILE A 39 10.99 -10.72 -3.45
C ILE A 39 11.29 -9.25 -3.15
N ILE A 40 10.77 -8.70 -2.05
CA ILE A 40 11.07 -7.32 -1.63
C ILE A 40 12.58 -7.15 -1.42
N GLY A 41 13.22 -8.08 -0.69
CA GLY A 41 14.65 -8.02 -0.43
C GLY A 41 15.52 -8.07 -1.69
N GLN A 42 15.10 -8.81 -2.73
CA GLN A 42 15.78 -8.82 -4.03
C GLN A 42 15.67 -7.49 -4.77
N VAL A 43 14.51 -6.84 -4.72
CA VAL A 43 14.29 -5.52 -5.35
C VAL A 43 15.02 -4.43 -4.57
N GLU A 44 14.90 -4.42 -3.24
CA GLU A 44 15.60 -3.48 -2.37
C GLU A 44 17.12 -3.58 -2.49
N ALA A 45 17.68 -4.79 -2.61
CA ALA A 45 19.12 -4.98 -2.77
C ALA A 45 19.66 -4.37 -4.07
N LYS A 46 18.84 -4.29 -5.13
CA LYS A 46 19.22 -3.73 -6.42
C LYS A 46 19.12 -2.20 -6.46
N HIS A 47 18.14 -1.62 -5.76
CA HIS A 47 17.78 -0.20 -5.85
C HIS A 47 18.16 0.61 -4.61
N LYS A 48 19.01 0.05 -3.75
CA LYS A 48 19.23 0.53 -2.38
C LYS A 48 19.87 1.93 -2.30
N GLU A 49 19.05 2.93 -1.97
CA GLU A 49 19.47 4.13 -1.21
C GLU A 49 18.54 4.53 -0.04
N MET A 50 17.47 3.78 0.30
CA MET A 50 16.60 4.18 1.42
C MET A 50 16.15 3.04 2.36
N PRO A 51 16.00 3.32 3.67
CA PRO A 51 15.41 2.39 4.63
C PRO A 51 13.89 2.52 4.60
N VAL A 52 13.22 1.76 3.72
CA VAL A 52 11.75 1.71 3.69
C VAL A 52 11.26 0.72 4.76
N SER A 53 11.34 1.12 6.03
CA SER A 53 10.78 0.31 7.12
C SER A 53 9.32 0.71 7.36
N GLN A 54 8.41 0.24 6.51
CA GLN A 54 6.98 0.26 6.83
C GLN A 54 6.55 -1.03 7.55
N PRO A 55 5.53 -1.02 8.41
CA PRO A 55 5.10 -2.20 9.15
C PRO A 55 4.43 -3.28 8.28
N HIS A 56 3.86 -2.92 7.12
CA HIS A 56 3.18 -3.85 6.23
C HIS A 56 3.91 -3.99 4.89
N LEU A 57 4.14 -5.23 4.46
CA LEU A 57 4.85 -5.57 3.22
C LEU A 57 4.12 -5.04 1.96
N ILE A 58 2.79 -4.91 2.01
CA ILE A 58 2.00 -4.29 0.94
C ILE A 58 2.42 -2.85 0.73
N ASP A 59 2.46 -2.06 1.80
CA ASP A 59 2.71 -0.63 1.69
C ASP A 59 4.17 -0.37 1.27
N GLN A 60 5.11 -1.20 1.73
CA GLN A 60 6.49 -1.21 1.23
C GLN A 60 6.53 -1.48 -0.27
N SER A 61 5.82 -2.52 -0.75
CA SER A 61 5.79 -2.86 -2.18
C SER A 61 5.21 -1.73 -3.04
N TRP A 62 4.20 -1.01 -2.53
CA TRP A 62 3.57 0.11 -3.23
C TRP A 62 4.44 1.35 -3.26
N GLN A 63 5.13 1.67 -2.16
CA GLN A 63 6.07 2.78 -2.12
C GLN A 63 7.23 2.55 -3.10
N LEU A 64 7.89 1.39 -3.02
CA LEU A 64 8.96 1.01 -3.94
C LEU A 64 8.47 1.01 -5.40
N SER A 65 7.26 0.52 -5.66
CA SER A 65 6.69 0.55 -7.02
C SER A 65 6.44 1.96 -7.54
N ALA A 66 6.13 2.93 -6.67
CA ALA A 66 5.91 4.32 -7.06
C ALA A 66 7.25 4.99 -7.42
N GLU A 67 8.28 4.75 -6.60
CA GLU A 67 9.64 5.26 -6.84
C GLU A 67 10.23 4.68 -8.13
N LEU A 68 10.13 3.36 -8.35
CA LEU A 68 10.60 2.74 -9.60
C LEU A 68 9.85 3.24 -10.84
N LYS A 69 8.59 3.69 -10.71
CA LYS A 69 7.85 4.32 -11.82
C LYS A 69 8.34 5.72 -12.12
N GLU A 70 8.76 6.47 -11.10
CA GLU A 70 9.38 7.78 -11.26
C GLU A 70 10.74 7.63 -11.98
N ASP A 71 11.55 6.65 -11.56
CA ASP A 71 12.81 6.31 -12.22
C ASP A 71 12.60 5.82 -13.66
N LEU A 72 11.57 5.01 -13.91
CA LEU A 72 11.20 4.55 -15.25
C LEU A 72 10.79 5.72 -16.17
N ALA A 73 10.14 6.74 -15.62
CA ALA A 73 9.77 7.94 -16.35
C ALA A 73 10.98 8.82 -16.67
N ALA A 74 11.97 8.87 -15.76
CA ALA A 74 13.21 9.62 -15.94
C ALA A 74 14.21 8.92 -16.88
N GLN A 75 14.17 7.59 -16.98
CA GLN A 75 15.16 6.82 -17.71
C GLN A 75 14.93 6.85 -19.23
N THR A 76 16.01 6.84 -20.00
CA THR A 76 15.98 6.84 -21.49
C THR A 76 16.44 5.52 -22.10
N ASP A 77 17.23 4.73 -21.37
CA ASP A 77 17.72 3.42 -21.83
C ASP A 77 16.62 2.34 -21.80
N ILE A 78 16.47 1.62 -22.91
CA ILE A 78 15.48 0.56 -23.12
C ILE A 78 15.80 -0.68 -22.27
N ALA A 79 17.10 -0.98 -22.06
CA ALA A 79 17.51 -2.14 -21.27
C ALA A 79 17.14 -1.94 -19.80
N VAL A 80 17.48 -0.77 -19.24
CA VAL A 80 17.15 -0.41 -17.86
C VAL A 80 15.65 -0.28 -17.66
N LYS A 81 14.90 0.24 -18.64
CA LYS A 81 13.42 0.26 -18.58
C LYS A 81 12.82 -1.13 -18.42
N LYS A 82 13.29 -2.11 -19.19
CA LYS A 82 12.78 -3.49 -19.10
C LYS A 82 13.12 -4.14 -17.76
N GLU A 83 14.23 -3.77 -17.13
CA GLU A 83 14.57 -4.25 -15.79
C GLU A 83 13.68 -3.60 -14.73
N LEU A 84 13.46 -2.28 -14.82
CA LEU A 84 12.53 -1.57 -13.94
C LEU A 84 11.09 -2.09 -14.09
N GLU A 85 10.63 -2.37 -15.31
CA GLU A 85 9.31 -2.98 -15.55
C GLU A 85 9.18 -4.35 -14.87
N ARG A 86 10.23 -5.18 -14.94
CA ARG A 86 10.25 -6.49 -14.28
C ARG A 86 10.25 -6.36 -12.76
N ASP A 87 11.01 -5.42 -12.21
CA ASP A 87 11.06 -5.20 -10.77
C ASP A 87 9.72 -4.61 -10.26
N ILE A 88 9.06 -3.72 -11.02
CA ILE A 88 7.70 -3.24 -10.73
C ILE A 88 6.68 -4.39 -10.77
N ASP A 89 6.76 -5.26 -11.77
CA ASP A 89 5.90 -6.44 -11.86
C ASP A 89 6.14 -7.38 -10.66
N ALA A 90 7.39 -7.55 -10.21
CA ALA A 90 7.72 -8.31 -9.01
C ALA A 90 7.07 -7.75 -7.75
N LEU A 91 7.16 -6.44 -7.53
CA LEU A 91 6.50 -5.78 -6.40
C LEU A 91 4.98 -5.86 -6.48
N ARG A 92 4.41 -5.82 -7.69
CA ARG A 92 2.98 -6.03 -7.90
C ARG A 92 2.55 -7.44 -7.52
N GLU A 93 3.39 -8.45 -7.75
CA GLU A 93 3.11 -9.82 -7.29
C GLU A 93 3.12 -9.92 -5.76
N VAL A 94 4.03 -9.23 -5.06
CA VAL A 94 3.99 -9.15 -3.58
C VAL A 94 2.67 -8.55 -3.07
N ALA A 95 2.20 -7.48 -3.71
CA ALA A 95 0.89 -6.89 -3.39
C ALA A 95 -0.29 -7.85 -3.70
N GLN A 96 -0.12 -8.79 -4.64
CA GLN A 96 -1.12 -9.82 -4.93
C GLN A 96 -1.11 -10.94 -3.88
N LEU A 97 0.07 -11.47 -3.53
CA LEU A 97 0.27 -12.51 -2.50
C LEU A 97 -0.39 -12.12 -1.17
N SER A 98 -0.17 -10.88 -0.77
CA SER A 98 -0.72 -10.30 0.45
C SER A 98 -2.22 -10.04 0.36
N SER A 99 -2.76 -9.73 -0.83
CA SER A 99 -4.20 -9.57 -1.07
C SER A 99 -5.00 -10.88 -0.97
N TRP A 100 -4.33 -12.04 -0.93
CA TRP A 100 -4.98 -13.32 -0.62
C TRP A 100 -5.34 -13.44 0.86
N ARG A 101 -4.78 -12.57 1.71
CA ARG A 101 -4.89 -12.63 3.18
C ARG A 101 -5.20 -11.26 3.82
N PRO A 102 -6.23 -10.53 3.40
CA PRO A 102 -6.64 -9.34 4.11
C PRO A 102 -7.05 -9.66 5.56
N GLU A 103 -6.68 -8.78 6.48
CA GLU A 103 -6.92 -8.91 7.92
C GLU A 103 -8.43 -9.08 8.26
N TYR A 104 -9.32 -8.61 7.39
CA TYR A 104 -10.77 -8.73 7.55
C TYR A 104 -11.37 -10.10 7.17
N TYR A 105 -10.55 -11.09 6.79
CA TYR A 105 -10.94 -12.51 6.66
C TYR A 105 -10.80 -13.30 7.97
N GLY A 106 -10.68 -12.63 9.12
CA GLY A 106 -10.66 -13.26 10.45
C GLY A 106 -11.88 -14.12 10.78
N ALA A 107 -11.90 -14.69 11.98
CA ALA A 107 -12.71 -15.84 12.44
C ALA A 107 -14.21 -15.87 12.07
N ASP A 108 -14.84 -14.73 11.78
CA ASP A 108 -16.23 -14.59 11.33
C ASP A 108 -16.35 -14.12 9.87
N ALA A 109 -15.53 -14.66 8.96
CA ALA A 109 -15.64 -14.36 7.55
C ALA A 109 -16.98 -14.88 7.00
N SER A 110 -17.84 -13.97 6.53
CA SER A 110 -19.07 -14.37 5.84
C SER A 110 -18.74 -15.22 4.60
N LEU A 111 -19.66 -16.12 4.23
CA LEU A 111 -19.51 -16.95 3.02
C LEU A 111 -19.23 -16.10 1.78
N ASP A 112 -19.81 -14.90 1.69
CA ASP A 112 -19.55 -13.94 0.62
C ASP A 112 -18.09 -13.47 0.57
N ARG A 113 -17.45 -13.25 1.73
CA ARG A 113 -16.04 -12.84 1.80
C ARG A 113 -15.11 -13.98 1.38
N LEU A 114 -15.42 -15.21 1.79
CA LEU A 114 -14.67 -16.40 1.35
C LEU A 114 -14.83 -16.62 -0.16
N ALA A 115 -16.04 -16.43 -0.69
CA ALA A 115 -16.31 -16.49 -2.12
C ALA A 115 -15.54 -15.39 -2.88
N GLU A 116 -15.51 -14.16 -2.37
CA GLU A 116 -14.72 -13.08 -2.97
C GLU A 116 -13.22 -13.42 -3.02
N ALA A 117 -12.66 -13.93 -1.93
CA ALA A 117 -11.27 -14.37 -1.86
C ALA A 117 -10.98 -15.46 -2.90
N LEU A 118 -11.85 -16.48 -2.95
CA LEU A 118 -11.73 -17.60 -3.87
C LEU A 118 -11.83 -17.15 -5.33
N MET A 119 -12.77 -16.28 -5.66
CA MET A 119 -12.89 -15.70 -7.00
C MET A 119 -11.67 -14.86 -7.39
N LYS A 120 -11.05 -14.12 -6.46
CA LYS A 120 -9.80 -13.39 -6.73
C LYS A 120 -8.67 -14.38 -7.10
N MET A 121 -8.47 -15.40 -6.28
CA MET A 121 -7.44 -16.42 -6.51
C MET A 121 -7.67 -17.24 -7.79
N GLU A 122 -8.91 -17.63 -8.08
CA GLU A 122 -9.23 -18.35 -9.33
C GLU A 122 -8.96 -17.49 -10.56
N ARG A 123 -9.31 -16.20 -10.52
CA ARG A 123 -9.02 -15.29 -11.63
C ARG A 123 -7.52 -15.17 -11.87
N GLU A 124 -6.71 -15.14 -10.83
CA GLU A 124 -5.26 -15.09 -10.96
C GLU A 124 -4.69 -16.41 -11.49
N LEU A 125 -5.19 -17.54 -10.99
CA LEU A 125 -4.83 -18.87 -11.48
C LEU A 125 -5.08 -19.02 -12.98
N TYR A 126 -6.27 -18.61 -13.44
CA TYR A 126 -6.69 -18.69 -14.84
C TYR A 126 -6.33 -17.46 -15.68
N ARG A 127 -5.62 -16.47 -15.12
CA ARG A 127 -5.30 -15.19 -15.78
C ARG A 127 -6.52 -14.48 -16.38
N ILE A 128 -7.66 -14.58 -15.72
CA ILE A 128 -8.91 -13.94 -16.13
C ILE A 128 -8.83 -12.46 -15.73
N LYS A 129 -8.95 -11.56 -16.72
CA LYS A 129 -8.97 -10.11 -16.49
C LYS A 129 -10.15 -9.75 -15.58
N ARG A 130 -9.92 -8.88 -14.59
CA ARG A 130 -11.02 -8.38 -13.74
C ARG A 130 -12.08 -7.69 -14.61
N PRO A 131 -13.37 -7.97 -14.39
CA PRO A 131 -14.42 -7.27 -15.11
C PRO A 131 -14.33 -5.77 -14.83
N VAL A 132 -14.60 -4.97 -15.86
CA VAL A 132 -14.72 -3.52 -15.71
C VAL A 132 -15.86 -3.27 -14.72
N PRO A 133 -15.70 -2.39 -13.72
CA PRO A 133 -16.78 -2.08 -12.81
C PRO A 133 -17.99 -1.59 -13.61
N LEU A 134 -19.16 -2.19 -13.36
CA LEU A 134 -20.41 -1.85 -14.05
C LEU A 134 -20.89 -0.41 -13.77
N THR A 135 -20.32 0.23 -12.75
CA THR A 135 -20.67 1.57 -12.30
C THR A 135 -19.40 2.37 -12.01
N THR A 136 -19.43 3.67 -12.28
CA THR A 136 -18.37 4.60 -11.88
C THR A 136 -18.34 4.66 -10.36
N ARG A 137 -17.20 4.27 -9.77
CA ARG A 137 -16.97 4.41 -8.33
C ARG A 137 -16.20 5.70 -8.11
N ASP A 138 -16.81 6.65 -7.43
CA ASP A 138 -16.13 7.88 -7.02
C ASP A 138 -15.31 7.60 -5.77
N VAL A 139 -14.02 7.93 -5.81
CA VAL A 139 -13.11 7.87 -4.66
C VAL A 139 -12.85 9.29 -4.19
N TYR A 140 -13.33 9.62 -3.00
CA TYR A 140 -13.08 10.92 -2.38
C TYR A 140 -11.79 10.86 -1.57
N ILE A 141 -10.68 11.29 -2.16
CA ILE A 141 -9.42 11.48 -1.44
C ILE A 141 -9.44 12.88 -0.83
N LYS A 142 -9.51 12.97 0.50
CA LYS A 142 -9.36 14.24 1.21
C LYS A 142 -7.88 14.44 1.52
N LEU A 143 -7.19 15.18 0.66
CA LEU A 143 -5.86 15.70 0.97
C LEU A 143 -6.03 16.94 1.85
N ALA A 144 -5.36 16.97 3.00
CA ALA A 144 -5.31 18.17 3.83
C ALA A 144 -4.63 19.31 3.06
N GLN A 145 -4.98 20.56 3.38
CA GLN A 145 -4.30 21.70 2.81
C GLN A 145 -2.84 21.71 3.31
N PRO A 146 -1.84 21.75 2.42
CA PRO A 146 -0.45 21.81 2.83
C PRO A 146 -0.20 23.10 3.62
N ILE A 147 0.54 23.00 4.72
CA ILE A 147 0.92 24.13 5.56
C ILE A 147 2.24 24.67 5.00
N ASP A 148 2.26 25.96 4.63
CA ASP A 148 3.47 26.62 4.15
C ASP A 148 4.38 27.02 5.32
N LEU A 149 5.44 26.24 5.53
CA LEU A 149 6.43 26.48 6.58
C LEU A 149 7.49 27.52 6.19
N SER A 150 7.56 27.93 4.91
CA SER A 150 8.58 28.87 4.44
C SER A 150 8.47 30.23 5.13
N THR A 151 7.24 30.63 5.49
CA THR A 151 6.93 31.88 6.18
C THR A 151 7.46 31.94 7.61
N VAL A 152 7.64 30.79 8.26
CA VAL A 152 7.99 30.68 9.69
C VAL A 152 9.46 30.27 9.89
N LEU A 153 10.12 29.85 8.81
CA LEU A 153 11.49 29.38 8.79
C LEU A 153 12.53 30.43 9.24
N PRO A 154 12.43 31.72 8.85
CA PRO A 154 13.37 32.75 9.30
C PRO A 154 13.32 32.96 10.82
N ASP A 155 12.12 32.99 11.39
CA ASP A 155 11.91 33.21 12.83
C ASP A 155 12.29 31.97 13.64
N TYR A 156 12.09 30.78 13.06
CA TYR A 156 12.48 29.50 13.68
C TYR A 156 13.99 29.40 13.93
N LEU A 157 14.81 29.96 13.03
CA LEU A 157 16.26 29.99 13.18
C LEU A 157 16.72 30.91 14.33
N GLN A 158 15.89 31.88 14.72
CA GLN A 158 16.17 32.82 15.81
C GLN A 158 15.65 32.31 17.16
N ASP A 159 14.41 31.83 17.22
CA ASP A 159 13.82 31.23 18.42
C ASP A 159 12.86 30.08 18.07
N ALA A 160 13.43 28.89 17.96
CA ALA A 160 12.69 27.67 17.66
C ALA A 160 11.63 27.30 18.70
N ARG A 161 11.73 27.74 19.96
CA ARG A 161 10.78 27.33 21.01
C ARG A 161 9.50 28.13 20.91
N SER A 162 9.60 29.45 20.80
CA SER A 162 8.44 30.34 20.72
C SER A 162 7.67 30.08 19.42
N VAL A 163 8.38 29.95 18.31
CA VAL A 163 7.81 29.69 16.99
C VAL A 163 7.05 28.36 16.93
N ARG A 164 7.60 27.29 17.52
CA ARG A 164 6.87 26.01 17.60
C ARG A 164 5.58 26.13 18.40
N HIS A 165 5.62 26.85 19.51
CA HIS A 165 4.44 27.00 20.36
C HIS A 165 3.35 27.80 19.67
N GLU A 166 3.72 28.91 19.02
CA GLU A 166 2.80 29.75 18.25
C GLU A 166 2.19 29.00 17.05
N LEU A 167 3.03 28.31 16.26
CA LEU A 167 2.54 27.51 15.13
C LEU A 167 1.59 26.40 15.60
N THR A 168 1.92 25.73 16.71
CA THR A 168 1.08 24.67 17.28
C THR A 168 -0.27 25.22 17.72
N ASN A 169 -0.29 26.38 18.40
CA ASN A 169 -1.53 27.01 18.85
C ASN A 169 -2.39 27.45 17.66
N ARG A 170 -1.78 28.05 16.64
CA ARG A 170 -2.48 28.46 15.42
C ARG A 170 -3.10 27.28 14.68
N LEU A 171 -2.38 26.16 14.55
CA LEU A 171 -2.93 24.95 13.95
C LEU A 171 -4.04 24.34 14.79
N HIS A 172 -3.90 24.38 16.12
CA HIS A 172 -4.94 23.92 17.04
C HIS A 172 -6.23 24.73 16.88
N GLU A 173 -6.14 26.06 16.85
CA GLU A 173 -7.28 26.95 16.62
C GLU A 173 -7.94 26.70 15.26
N GLN A 174 -7.15 26.56 14.19
CA GLN A 174 -7.68 26.24 12.86
C GLN A 174 -8.41 24.90 12.82
N ILE A 175 -7.87 23.86 13.46
CA ILE A 175 -8.53 22.55 13.54
C ILE A 175 -9.84 22.69 14.33
N GLN A 176 -9.82 23.41 15.46
CA GLN A 176 -11.01 23.58 16.29
C GLN A 176 -12.11 24.35 15.54
N ASP A 177 -11.77 25.38 14.78
CA ASP A 177 -12.71 26.11 13.93
C ASP A 177 -13.32 25.23 12.84
N LEU A 178 -12.50 24.40 12.18
CA LEU A 178 -12.98 23.43 11.19
C LEU A 178 -13.93 22.40 11.82
N VAL A 179 -13.61 21.92 13.02
CA VAL A 179 -14.48 21.00 13.79
C VAL A 179 -15.81 21.69 14.13
N ASN A 180 -15.76 22.94 14.61
CA ASN A 180 -16.96 23.71 14.94
C ASN A 180 -17.86 23.89 13.70
N GLN A 181 -17.28 24.26 12.54
CA GLN A 181 -18.01 24.38 11.28
C GLN A 181 -18.63 23.05 10.82
N LEU A 182 -17.95 21.92 11.03
CA LEU A 182 -18.49 20.59 10.72
C LEU A 182 -19.67 20.24 11.63
N ILE A 183 -19.58 20.54 12.93
CA ILE A 183 -20.67 20.34 13.89
C ILE A 183 -21.88 21.19 13.51
N GLU A 184 -21.68 22.46 13.14
CA GLU A 184 -22.76 23.34 12.67
C GLU A 184 -23.42 22.83 11.38
N LYS A 185 -22.63 22.34 10.42
CA LYS A 185 -23.14 21.71 9.18
C LYS A 185 -23.91 20.42 9.45
N ALA A 186 -23.50 19.62 10.43
CA ALA A 186 -24.21 18.41 10.83
C ALA A 186 -25.56 18.78 11.50
N ASN A 187 -25.55 19.73 12.43
CA ASN A 187 -26.74 20.17 13.15
C ASN A 187 -27.76 20.87 12.23
N SER A 188 -27.31 21.66 11.25
CA SER A 188 -28.20 22.29 10.26
C SER A 188 -28.86 21.28 9.31
N LYS A 189 -28.14 20.22 8.90
CA LYS A 189 -28.74 19.11 8.12
C LYS A 189 -29.76 18.28 8.91
N THR A 190 -29.66 18.25 10.24
CA THR A 190 -30.57 17.47 11.09
C THR A 190 -31.88 18.22 11.36
N LYS A 191 -31.91 19.54 11.18
CA LYS A 191 -33.12 20.39 11.33
C LYS A 191 -34.04 20.44 10.09
N ILE A 192 -33.65 19.81 8.98
CA ILE A 192 -34.49 19.64 7.80
C ILE A 192 -35.04 18.20 7.82
N LYS A 193 -35.95 17.92 8.75
CA LYS A 193 -36.86 16.78 8.75
C LYS A 193 -38.15 17.18 9.43
#